data_AF-A0A1V4ET37-F1
#
_entry.id   AF-A0A1V4ET37-F1
#
_cell.length_a   1.000
_cell.length_b   1.000
_cell.length_c   1.000
_cell.angle_alpha   90.00
_cell.angle_beta   90.00
_cell.angle_gamma   90.00
#
_symmetry.space_group_name_H-M   'P 1'
#
loop_
_entity.id
_entity.type
_entity.pdbx_description
1 polymer ?
#
loop_
_entity_poly.entity_id
_entity_poly.type
_entity_poly.pdbx_seq_one_letter_code
_entity_poly.pdbx_strand_id
1 'polypeptide(L)'
;MDSGRQFAQRWLLQSDHPTAIFAANDLMAMGFMDALQEEGFSIPGDVSVVGYDDMPYARVKSISLTTVCQPHYEMGTTAMSYLIERIRGTVTSLQRMTFTSDLDTNKYEKGIKVSDDELAQVNLKRNDFRGEWNYEIAPASDEKVIL
;
A
#
# COMPACT_ATOMS: atom_id res chain seq x y z
N MET A 1 11.06 -2.87 -4.54
CA MET A 1 10.64 -4.14 -5.17
C MET A 1 11.83 -5.01 -5.52
N ASP A 2 12.76 -4.56 -6.37
CA ASP A 2 13.91 -5.37 -6.82
C ASP A 2 14.75 -5.97 -5.67
N SER A 3 15.01 -5.19 -4.61
CA SER A 3 15.71 -5.68 -3.43
C SER A 3 14.96 -6.80 -2.69
N GLY A 4 13.62 -6.76 -2.68
CA GLY A 4 12.76 -7.82 -2.15
C GLY A 4 12.85 -9.10 -2.99
N ARG A 5 12.78 -8.98 -4.32
CA ARG A 5 12.98 -10.13 -5.23
C ARG A 5 14.37 -10.75 -5.07
N GLN A 6 15.42 -9.92 -5.03
CA GLN A 6 16.78 -10.41 -4.84
C GLN A 6 16.95 -11.14 -3.49
N PHE A 7 16.25 -10.69 -2.45
CA PHE A 7 16.22 -11.40 -1.18
C PHE A 7 15.48 -12.73 -1.28
N ALA A 8 14.34 -12.80 -1.98
CA ALA A 8 13.62 -14.04 -2.25
C ALA A 8 14.50 -15.08 -2.95
N GLN A 9 15.27 -14.67 -3.95
CA GLN A 9 16.22 -15.56 -4.64
C GLN A 9 17.27 -16.16 -3.70
N ARG A 10 17.78 -15.37 -2.75
CA ARG A 10 18.69 -15.91 -1.71
C ARG A 10 17.97 -16.81 -0.73
N TRP A 11 16.76 -16.45 -0.34
CA TRP A 11 15.93 -17.21 0.58
C TRP A 11 15.64 -18.61 0.01
N LEU A 12 15.25 -18.72 -1.27
CA LEU A 12 14.97 -19.97 -1.97
C LEU A 12 16.16 -20.94 -2.05
N LEU A 13 17.39 -20.42 -1.99
CA LEU A 13 18.61 -21.24 -1.99
C LEU A 13 18.96 -21.81 -0.61
N GLN A 14 18.26 -21.38 0.44
CA GLN A 14 18.47 -21.90 1.79
C GLN A 14 17.77 -23.26 1.96
N SER A 15 18.37 -24.15 2.74
CA SER A 15 17.78 -25.45 3.09
C SER A 15 16.86 -25.38 4.31
N ASP A 16 17.03 -24.34 5.13
CA ASP A 16 16.21 -24.03 6.30
C ASP A 16 15.79 -22.56 6.21
N HIS A 17 14.47 -22.35 6.08
CA HIS A 17 13.91 -21.03 5.84
C HIS A 17 13.30 -20.44 7.10
N PRO A 18 13.44 -19.12 7.34
CA PRO A 18 12.61 -18.46 8.34
C PRO A 18 11.12 -18.57 7.93
N THR A 19 10.28 -18.91 8.89
CA THR A 19 8.82 -19.04 8.70
C THR A 19 8.09 -17.70 8.55
N ALA A 20 8.79 -16.59 8.81
CA ALA A 20 8.26 -15.25 8.66
C ALA A 20 9.35 -14.25 8.28
N ILE A 21 8.98 -13.23 7.50
CA ILE A 21 9.84 -12.11 7.12
C ILE A 21 9.17 -10.79 7.52
N PHE A 22 9.97 -9.91 8.12
CA PHE A 22 9.63 -8.50 8.31
C PHE A 22 10.43 -7.66 7.32
N ALA A 23 9.75 -7.05 6.35
CA ALA A 23 10.38 -6.21 5.34
C ALA A 23 10.48 -4.75 5.81
N ALA A 24 11.53 -4.06 5.37
CA ALA A 24 11.75 -2.66 5.72
C ALA A 24 10.70 -1.70 5.15
N ASN A 25 10.01 -2.09 4.07
CA ASN A 25 8.83 -1.40 3.54
C ASN A 25 7.95 -2.33 2.69
N ASP A 26 6.75 -1.86 2.35
CA ASP A 26 5.77 -2.59 1.56
C ASP A 26 6.26 -2.95 0.16
N LEU A 27 7.04 -2.07 -0.48
CA LEU A 27 7.62 -2.38 -1.81
C LEU A 27 8.63 -3.51 -1.76
N MET A 28 9.37 -3.68 -0.67
CA MET A 28 10.25 -4.83 -0.47
C MET A 28 9.45 -6.08 -0.15
N ALA A 29 8.44 -5.99 0.72
CA ALA A 29 7.54 -7.10 1.02
C ALA A 29 6.87 -7.63 -0.26
N MET A 30 6.27 -6.74 -1.06
CA MET A 30 5.62 -7.11 -2.32
C MET A 30 6.60 -7.74 -3.32
N GLY A 31 7.82 -7.22 -3.44
CA GLY A 31 8.84 -7.82 -4.30
C GLY A 31 9.26 -9.23 -3.83
N PHE A 32 9.31 -9.47 -2.53
CA PHE A 32 9.58 -10.79 -1.97
C PHE A 32 8.41 -11.75 -2.21
N MET A 33 7.17 -11.30 -1.94
CA MET A 33 5.95 -12.08 -2.15
C MET A 33 5.81 -12.51 -3.62
N ASP A 34 6.03 -11.58 -4.54
CA ASP A 34 5.87 -11.83 -5.98
C ASP A 34 6.85 -12.92 -6.47
N ALA A 35 8.14 -12.80 -6.14
CA ALA A 35 9.15 -13.81 -6.50
C ALA A 35 8.87 -15.19 -5.88
N LEU A 36 8.31 -15.25 -4.68
CA LEU A 36 7.94 -16.53 -4.06
C LEU A 36 6.70 -17.16 -4.71
N GLN A 37 5.71 -16.33 -5.06
CA GLN A 37 4.50 -16.79 -5.75
C GLN A 37 4.82 -17.31 -7.16
N GLU A 38 5.79 -16.71 -7.87
CA GLU A 38 6.33 -17.22 -9.14
C GLU A 38 6.89 -18.65 -9.01
N GLU A 39 7.49 -18.97 -7.86
CA GLU A 39 8.02 -20.31 -7.54
C GLU A 39 6.98 -21.23 -6.87
N GLY A 40 5.72 -20.81 -6.79
CA GLY A 40 4.60 -21.60 -6.29
C GLY A 40 4.44 -21.63 -4.76
N PHE A 41 5.17 -20.81 -4.02
CA PHE A 41 4.99 -20.68 -2.57
C PHE A 41 3.70 -19.94 -2.23
N SER A 42 3.02 -20.41 -1.20
CA SER A 42 1.83 -19.79 -0.64
C SER A 42 2.19 -18.83 0.50
N ILE A 43 1.50 -17.69 0.53
CA ILE A 43 1.66 -16.67 1.57
C ILE A 43 0.27 -16.37 2.12
N PRO A 44 0.01 -16.54 3.44
CA PRO A 44 0.98 -16.82 4.52
C PRO A 44 1.28 -18.31 4.76
N GLY A 45 0.88 -19.23 3.87
CA GLY A 45 0.90 -20.67 4.13
C GLY A 45 2.30 -21.27 4.35
N ASP A 46 3.25 -20.96 3.48
CA ASP A 46 4.64 -21.44 3.56
C ASP A 46 5.55 -20.44 4.29
N VAL A 47 5.26 -19.14 4.14
CA VAL A 47 5.97 -18.06 4.84
C VAL A 47 5.04 -16.88 5.11
N SER A 48 5.09 -16.35 6.32
CA SER A 48 4.38 -15.12 6.69
C SER A 48 5.18 -13.88 6.29
N VAL A 49 4.53 -12.84 5.79
CA VAL A 49 5.20 -11.59 5.39
C VAL A 49 4.52 -10.40 6.04
N VAL A 50 5.33 -9.55 6.69
CA VAL A 50 4.90 -8.27 7.24
C VAL A 50 5.70 -7.15 6.58
N GLY A 51 5.00 -6.12 6.09
CA GLY A 51 5.56 -4.90 5.53
C GLY A 51 5.63 -3.74 6.53
N TYR A 52 5.90 -2.57 5.99
CA TYR A 52 5.98 -1.30 6.69
C TYR A 52 5.61 -0.19 5.70
N ASP A 53 4.77 0.77 6.09
CA ASP A 53 4.31 1.98 5.36
C ASP A 53 2.80 2.04 5.17
N ASP A 54 2.11 0.90 5.06
CA ASP A 54 0.69 0.80 4.70
C ASP A 54 0.33 1.59 3.43
N MET A 55 1.11 1.35 2.36
CA MET A 55 0.86 1.93 1.06
C MET A 55 -0.52 1.49 0.53
N PRO A 56 -1.22 2.31 -0.29
CA PRO A 56 -2.53 1.93 -0.84
C PRO A 56 -2.55 0.55 -1.52
N TYR A 57 -1.45 0.16 -2.16
CA TYR A 57 -1.30 -1.14 -2.82
C TYR A 57 -1.26 -2.32 -1.84
N ALA A 58 -0.76 -2.15 -0.61
CA ALA A 58 -0.74 -3.19 0.42
C ALA A 58 -2.16 -3.69 0.76
N ARG A 59 -3.16 -2.81 0.59
CA ARG A 59 -4.58 -3.07 0.87
C ARG A 59 -5.33 -3.75 -0.28
N VAL A 60 -4.73 -3.82 -1.48
CA VAL A 60 -5.36 -4.48 -2.63
C VAL A 60 -5.52 -5.96 -2.31
N LYS A 61 -6.72 -6.50 -2.52
CA LYS A 61 -7.09 -7.86 -2.11
C LYS A 61 -6.16 -8.96 -2.66
N SER A 62 -5.64 -8.80 -3.89
CA SER A 62 -4.69 -9.76 -4.47
C SER A 62 -3.32 -9.75 -3.78
N ILE A 63 -3.00 -8.70 -3.04
CA ILE A 63 -1.76 -8.56 -2.26
C ILE A 63 -2.05 -8.87 -0.78
N SER A 64 -3.05 -8.20 -0.19
CA SER A 64 -3.50 -8.34 1.21
C SER A 64 -2.33 -8.40 2.21
N LEU A 65 -1.40 -7.45 2.08
CA LEU A 65 -0.18 -7.41 2.90
C LEU A 65 -0.52 -6.95 4.33
N THR A 66 -0.07 -7.71 5.32
CA THR A 66 0.00 -7.23 6.71
C THR A 66 1.14 -6.23 6.82
N THR A 67 0.91 -5.04 7.38
CA THR A 67 1.91 -3.97 7.35
C THR A 67 1.74 -3.00 8.52
N VAL A 68 2.82 -2.35 8.93
CA VAL A 68 2.76 -1.28 9.92
C VAL A 68 2.30 0.02 9.25
N CYS A 69 1.18 0.56 9.74
CA CYS A 69 0.63 1.83 9.30
C CYS A 69 1.38 2.98 9.97
N GLN A 70 2.07 3.77 9.15
CA GLN A 70 2.70 4.99 9.58
C GLN A 70 1.76 6.18 9.36
N PRO A 71 1.64 7.13 10.31
CA PRO A 71 0.75 8.28 10.18
C PRO A 71 1.34 9.36 9.24
N HIS A 72 1.56 9.00 7.97
CA HIS A 72 2.24 9.84 6.97
C HIS A 72 1.62 11.22 6.81
N TYR A 73 0.28 11.31 6.88
CA TYR A 73 -0.43 12.57 6.76
C TYR A 73 -0.16 13.48 7.97
N GLU A 74 -0.21 12.94 9.18
CA GLU A 74 0.09 13.67 10.41
C GLU A 74 1.57 14.12 10.43
N MET A 75 2.48 13.24 10.02
CA MET A 75 3.90 13.57 9.89
C MET A 75 4.13 14.72 8.91
N GLY A 76 3.51 14.66 7.72
CA GLY A 76 3.64 15.70 6.70
C GLY A 76 3.05 17.05 7.12
N THR A 77 1.85 17.04 7.70
CA THR A 77 1.19 18.25 8.20
C THR A 77 1.99 18.90 9.32
N THR A 78 2.45 18.10 10.29
CA THR A 78 3.28 18.57 11.41
C THR A 78 4.61 19.15 10.91
N ALA A 79 5.27 18.46 9.98
CA ALA A 79 6.53 18.92 9.40
C ALA A 79 6.37 20.26 8.66
N MET A 80 5.28 20.43 7.89
CA MET A 80 5.01 21.67 7.17
C MET A 80 4.69 22.83 8.12
N SER A 81 3.87 22.60 9.15
CA SER A 81 3.59 23.61 10.17
C SER A 81 4.88 24.07 10.86
N TYR A 82 5.75 23.12 11.23
CA TYR A 82 7.03 23.42 11.84
C TYR A 82 7.98 24.22 10.92
N LEU A 83 8.00 23.90 9.63
CA LEU A 83 8.77 24.63 8.63
C LEU A 83 8.29 26.09 8.51
N ILE A 84 6.97 26.32 8.48
CA ILE A 84 6.38 27.66 8.42
C ILE A 84 6.77 28.47 9.66
N GLU A 85 6.68 27.88 10.85
CA GLU A 85 7.08 28.53 12.10
C GLU A 85 8.58 28.89 12.13
N ARG A 86 9.43 28.00 11.60
CA ARG A 86 10.86 28.29 11.44
C ARG A 86 11.12 29.45 10.49
N ILE A 87 10.44 29.49 9.34
CA ILE A 87 10.57 30.59 8.38
C ILE A 87 10.13 31.93 8.99
N ARG A 88 9.10 31.92 9.84
CA ARG A 88 8.62 33.11 10.56
C ARG A 88 9.52 33.51 11.75
N GLY A 89 10.50 32.69 12.11
CA GLY A 89 11.36 32.91 13.26
C GLY A 89 10.67 32.68 14.61
N THR A 90 9.48 32.07 14.63
CA THR A 90 8.76 31.76 15.88
C THR A 90 9.30 30.52 16.58
N VAL A 91 9.99 29.64 15.84
CA VAL A 91 10.72 28.50 16.38
C VAL A 91 12.14 28.47 15.82
N THR A 92 13.14 28.35 16.70
CA THR A 92 14.57 28.37 16.32
C THR A 92 15.34 27.14 16.81
N SER A 93 14.84 26.45 17.83
CA SER A 93 15.45 25.21 18.35
C SER A 93 15.17 24.02 17.44
N LEU A 94 15.88 22.91 17.65
CA LEU A 94 15.58 21.64 17.01
C LEU A 94 14.52 20.91 17.83
N GLN A 95 13.43 20.47 17.20
CA GLN A 95 12.41 19.66 17.86
C GLN A 95 12.46 18.22 17.36
N ARG A 96 12.39 17.28 18.31
CA ARG A 96 12.19 15.87 18.04
C ARG A 96 10.72 15.56 18.25
N MET A 97 10.04 15.16 17.19
CA MET A 97 8.65 14.70 17.22
C MET A 97 8.63 13.18 17.14
N THR A 98 7.71 12.56 17.89
CA THR A 98 7.50 11.11 17.87
C THR A 98 6.06 10.86 17.48
N PHE A 99 5.86 9.97 16.52
CA PHE A 99 4.56 9.55 16.05
C PHE A 99 4.35 8.09 16.43
N THR A 100 3.11 7.70 16.66
CA THR A 100 2.76 6.30 16.96
C THR A 100 2.34 5.62 15.67
N SER A 101 2.83 4.39 15.47
CA SER A 101 2.43 3.54 14.34
C SER A 101 1.67 2.34 14.89
N ASP A 102 0.70 1.88 14.11
CA ASP A 102 -0.14 0.73 14.46
C ASP A 102 0.04 -0.39 13.46
N LEU A 103 -0.04 -1.65 13.92
CA LEU A 103 0.01 -2.79 13.02
C LEU A 103 -1.34 -2.96 12.34
N ASP A 104 -1.37 -2.83 11.02
CA ASP A 104 -2.51 -3.26 10.24
C ASP A 104 -2.45 -4.78 10.01
N THR A 105 -3.24 -5.49 10.81
CA THR A 105 -3.36 -6.95 10.78
C THR A 105 -4.30 -7.47 9.70
N ASN A 106 -4.95 -6.58 8.94
CA ASN A 106 -5.77 -6.86 7.77
C ASN A 106 -6.59 -8.16 7.79
N LYS A 107 -7.90 -8.04 8.07
CA LYS A 107 -8.92 -9.01 7.64
C LYS A 107 -9.93 -8.30 6.74
N TYR A 108 -9.79 -8.49 5.44
CA TYR A 108 -10.65 -7.87 4.45
C TYR A 108 -11.82 -8.78 4.09
N GLU A 109 -13.03 -8.22 4.06
CA GLU A 109 -14.19 -8.91 3.51
C GLU A 109 -13.92 -9.33 2.05
N LYS A 110 -14.49 -10.46 1.62
CA LYS A 110 -14.44 -10.83 0.21
C LYS A 110 -15.13 -9.72 -0.58
N GLY A 111 -14.33 -8.83 -1.20
CA GLY A 111 -14.85 -7.86 -2.15
C GLY A 111 -15.68 -8.53 -3.24
N ILE A 112 -16.76 -7.85 -3.65
CA ILE A 112 -17.61 -8.23 -4.78
C ILE A 112 -16.71 -8.31 -6.01
N LYS A 113 -16.68 -9.48 -6.67
CA LYS A 113 -16.08 -9.59 -8.00
C LYS A 113 -17.08 -8.97 -8.97
N VAL A 114 -16.74 -7.79 -9.46
CA VAL A 114 -17.40 -7.19 -10.61
C VAL A 114 -16.80 -7.87 -11.84
N SER A 115 -17.65 -8.49 -12.65
CA SER A 115 -17.26 -9.07 -13.93
C SER A 115 -16.79 -7.99 -14.91
N ASP A 116 -16.03 -8.40 -15.94
CA ASP A 116 -15.60 -7.47 -17.00
C ASP A 116 -16.82 -6.81 -17.67
N ASP A 117 -17.94 -7.53 -17.79
CA ASP A 117 -19.20 -7.01 -18.34
C ASP A 117 -19.85 -5.95 -17.44
N GLU A 118 -19.83 -6.14 -16.12
CA GLU A 118 -20.34 -5.15 -15.16
C GLU A 118 -19.41 -3.93 -15.08
N LEU A 119 -18.09 -4.12 -15.20
CA LEU A 119 -17.11 -3.03 -15.21
C LEU A 119 -17.22 -2.21 -16.50
N ALA A 120 -17.51 -2.84 -17.63
CA ALA A 120 -17.72 -2.18 -18.92
C ALA A 120 -18.97 -1.28 -18.95
N GLN A 121 -19.92 -1.50 -18.04
CA GLN A 121 -21.11 -0.65 -17.88
C GLN A 121 -20.84 0.63 -17.08
N VAL A 122 -19.70 0.72 -16.38
CA VAL A 122 -19.33 1.92 -15.62
C VAL A 122 -18.76 2.95 -16.59
N ASN A 123 -19.25 4.19 -16.53
CA ASN A 123 -18.78 5.32 -17.33
C ASN A 123 -17.43 5.85 -16.82
N LEU A 124 -16.41 4.98 -16.89
CA LEU A 124 -15.02 5.23 -16.51
C LEU A 124 -14.27 5.89 -17.66
N LYS A 125 -13.63 7.03 -17.38
CA LYS A 125 -12.72 7.71 -18.30
C LYS A 125 -11.37 7.89 -17.63
N ARG A 126 -10.27 7.67 -18.37
CA ARG A 126 -8.93 7.96 -17.85
C ARG A 126 -8.81 9.47 -17.61
N ASN A 127 -8.26 9.86 -16.46
CA ASN A 127 -8.01 11.26 -16.14
C ASN A 127 -6.76 11.77 -16.90
N ASP A 128 -6.76 13.04 -17.29
CA ASP A 128 -5.62 13.66 -18.00
C ASP A 128 -4.34 13.73 -17.14
N PHE A 129 -4.48 13.74 -15.82
CA PHE A 129 -3.38 13.63 -14.87
C PHE A 129 -3.21 12.19 -14.38
N ARG A 130 -2.17 11.51 -14.88
CA ARG A 130 -1.82 10.11 -14.57
C ARG A 130 -2.95 9.10 -14.87
N GLY A 131 -3.47 9.15 -16.09
CA GLY A 131 -4.53 8.25 -16.58
C GLY A 131 -4.17 6.77 -16.60
N GLU A 132 -2.93 6.39 -16.31
CA GLU A 132 -2.51 5.01 -16.02
C GLU A 132 -3.15 4.44 -14.74
N TRP A 133 -3.48 5.28 -13.76
CA TRP A 133 -4.04 4.86 -12.45
C TRP A 133 -5.17 5.77 -11.92
N ASN A 134 -5.43 6.91 -12.57
CA ASN A 134 -6.52 7.81 -12.22
C ASN A 134 -7.64 7.75 -13.26
N TYR A 135 -8.86 7.63 -12.77
CA TYR A 135 -10.07 7.57 -13.58
C TYR A 135 -11.13 8.51 -13.02
N GLU A 136 -11.92 9.10 -13.89
CA GLU A 136 -13.15 9.80 -13.57
C GLU A 136 -14.33 8.87 -13.81
N ILE A 137 -15.28 8.84 -12.88
CA ILE A 137 -16.54 8.13 -13.03
C ILE A 137 -17.64 9.18 -13.14
N ALA A 138 -18.35 9.18 -14.26
CA ALA A 138 -19.53 10.01 -14.43
C ALA A 138 -20.80 9.18 -14.16
N PRO A 139 -21.92 9.81 -13.74
CA PRO A 139 -23.21 9.13 -13.63
C PRO A 139 -23.59 8.47 -14.96
N ALA A 140 -24.32 7.35 -14.89
CA ALA A 140 -24.96 6.78 -16.07
C ALA A 140 -25.96 7.81 -16.62
N SER A 141 -25.96 8.02 -17.94
CA SER A 141 -26.57 9.16 -18.61
C SER A 141 -28.10 9.27 -18.55
N ASP A 142 -28.79 8.52 -17.70
CA ASP A 142 -30.26 8.49 -17.63
C ASP A 142 -30.90 8.58 -16.23
N GLU A 143 -30.15 8.79 -15.15
CA GLU A 143 -30.78 9.21 -13.89
C GLU A 143 -30.85 10.74 -13.81
N LYS A 144 -31.97 11.28 -14.31
CA LYS A 144 -32.45 12.58 -13.83
C LYS A 144 -32.66 12.45 -12.33
N VAL A 145 -31.78 13.08 -11.55
CA VAL A 145 -32.09 13.43 -10.17
C VAL A 145 -33.24 14.42 -10.22
N ILE A 146 -34.45 13.91 -10.06
CA ILE A 146 -35.65 14.72 -9.80
C ILE A 146 -35.49 15.22 -8.36
N LEU A 147 -35.23 16.52 -8.21
CA LEU A 147 -35.51 17.26 -6.98
C LEU A 147 -37.00 17.55 -6.87
#